data_AF-A0A0K2SSY0-F1
#
_entry.id   AF-A0A0K2SSY0-F1
#
_cell.length_a   1.000
_cell.length_b   1.000
_cell.length_c   1.000
_cell.angle_alpha   90.00
_cell.angle_beta   90.00
_cell.angle_gamma   90.00
#
_symmetry.space_group_name_H-M   'P 1'
#
loop_
_entity.id
_entity.type
_entity.pdbx_description
1 polymer ?
#
loop_
_entity_poly.entity_id
_entity_poly.type
_entity_poly.pdbx_seq_one_letter_code
_entity_poly.pdbx_strand_id
1 'polypeptide(L)' 'TSVHWHGILVPFRMDGVPGVNFNGIQPGETYEYRYQVKQAGTFWYHS' A
#
# COMPACT_ATOMS: atom_id res chain seq x y z
N THR A 1 2.80 -8.91 -7.37
CA THR A 1 1.53 -8.35 -6.83
C THR A 1 1.83 -7.16 -5.95
N SER A 2 0.87 -6.27 -5.75
CA SER A 2 0.95 -5.12 -4.83
C SER A 2 -0.42 -4.84 -4.22
N VAL A 3 -0.47 -3.99 -3.21
CA VAL A 3 -1.72 -3.39 -2.72
C VAL A 3 -1.53 -1.88 -2.61
N HIS A 4 -2.31 -1.13 -3.39
CA HIS A 4 -2.43 0.32 -3.26
C HIS A 4 -3.63 0.69 -2.38
N TRP A 5 -3.46 1.70 -1.54
CA TRP A 5 -4.47 2.17 -0.57
C TRP A 5 -5.15 3.44 -1.08
N HIS A 6 -6.09 3.25 -2.00
CA HIS A 6 -6.68 4.33 -2.77
C HIS A 6 -7.42 5.35 -1.87
N GLY A 7 -6.89 6.57 -1.83
CA GLY A 7 -7.43 7.71 -1.08
C GLY A 7 -7.00 7.77 0.39
N ILE A 8 -6.20 6.82 0.89
CA ILE A 8 -5.68 6.84 2.26
C ILE A 8 -4.29 7.52 2.27
N LEU A 9 -4.11 8.50 3.16
CA LEU A 9 -2.82 9.13 3.40
C LEU A 9 -1.91 8.17 4.17
N VAL A 10 -1.04 7.49 3.42
CA VAL A 10 -0.05 6.56 3.94
C VAL A 10 1.38 7.11 3.74
N PRO A 11 2.36 6.69 4.55
CA PRO A 11 3.77 6.97 4.27
C PRO A 11 4.16 6.45 2.88
N PHE A 12 5.08 7.15 2.21
CA PHE A 12 5.47 6.84 0.83
C PHE A 12 5.78 5.36 0.56
N ARG A 13 6.51 4.68 1.47
CA ARG A 13 6.86 3.25 1.33
C ARG A 13 5.66 2.29 1.46
N MET A 14 4.55 2.75 2.01
CA MET A 14 3.34 1.95 2.27
C MET A 14 2.27 2.14 1.18
N ASP A 15 2.52 2.96 0.17
CA ASP A 15 1.55 3.27 -0.88
C ASP A 15 1.42 2.15 -1.94
N GLY A 16 2.38 1.22 -1.96
CA GLY A 16 2.29 -0.02 -2.74
C GLY A 16 2.27 0.15 -4.26
N VAL A 17 3.14 1.00 -4.81
CA VAL A 17 3.28 1.26 -6.26
C VAL A 17 4.62 0.70 -6.77
N PRO A 18 4.63 -0.51 -7.38
CA PRO A 18 5.85 -1.14 -7.84
C PRO A 18 6.66 -0.25 -8.80
N GLY A 19 7.98 -0.20 -8.62
CA GLY A 19 8.89 0.63 -9.41
C GLY A 19 8.95 2.10 -9.00
N VAL A 20 8.09 2.54 -8.06
CA VAL A 20 8.12 3.91 -7.52
C VAL A 20 8.60 3.88 -6.07
N ASN A 21 7.93 3.15 -5.20
CA ASN A 21 8.22 3.14 -3.77
C ASN A 21 8.72 1.78 -3.23
N PHE A 22 8.61 0.70 -4.01
CA PHE A 22 9.15 -0.63 -3.71
C PHE A 22 9.18 -1.52 -4.97
N ASN A 23 9.74 -2.74 -4.86
CA ASN A 23 9.94 -3.66 -6.01
C ASN A 23 8.73 -4.56 -6.35
N GLY A 24 7.61 -4.43 -5.63
CA GLY A 24 6.51 -5.39 -5.72
C GLY A 24 6.72 -6.64 -4.84
N ILE A 25 5.64 -7.37 -4.57
CA ILE A 25 5.63 -8.62 -3.80
C ILE A 25 5.79 -9.79 -4.78
N GLN A 26 6.87 -10.58 -4.62
CA GLN A 26 7.11 -11.74 -5.47
C GLN A 26 6.22 -12.93 -5.08
N PRO A 27 6.05 -13.93 -5.97
CA PRO A 27 5.31 -15.14 -5.63
C PRO A 27 5.86 -15.82 -4.38
N GLY A 28 4.98 -16.11 -3.40
CA GLY A 28 5.34 -16.75 -2.14
C GLY A 28 5.92 -15.80 -1.07
N GLU A 29 6.16 -14.53 -1.40
CA GLU A 29 6.62 -13.54 -0.43
C GLU A 29 5.46 -12.88 0.33
N THR A 30 5.79 -12.26 1.46
CA THR A 30 4.88 -11.44 2.24
C THR A 30 5.46 -10.03 2.39
N TYR A 31 4.60 -9.03 2.28
CA TYR A 31 4.94 -7.65 2.57
C TYR A 31 3.98 -7.08 3.61
N GLU A 32 4.52 -6.49 4.67
CA GLU A 32 3.73 -5.92 5.76
C GLU A 32 3.46 -4.43 5.53
N TYR A 33 2.21 -4.09 5.26
CA TYR A 33 1.75 -2.70 5.25
C TYR A 33 1.39 -2.28 6.67
N ARG A 34 2.12 -1.30 7.22
CA ARG A 34 1.87 -0.77 8.58
C ARG A 34 1.93 0.75 8.58
N TYR A 35 0.79 1.37 8.87
CA TYR A 35 0.67 2.82 8.97
C TYR A 35 -0.52 3.21 9.85
N GLN A 36 -0.50 4.44 10.37
CA GLN A 36 -1.62 4.99 11.13
C GLN A 36 -2.63 5.63 10.17
N VAL A 37 -3.91 5.29 10.33
CA VAL A 37 -5.00 5.95 9.61
C VAL A 37 -5.30 7.29 10.27
N LYS A 38 -5.24 8.37 9.49
CA LYS A 38 -5.47 9.75 9.96
C LYS A 38 -6.78 10.37 9.47
N GLN A 39 -7.43 9.74 8.50
CA GLN A 39 -8.62 10.25 7.83
C GLN A 39 -9.83 9.40 8.21
N ALA A 40 -11.01 10.04 8.27
CA ALA A 40 -12.30 9.36 8.33
C ALA A 40 -12.98 9.46 6.97
N GLY A 41 -13.60 8.37 6.52
CA GLY A 41 -14.29 8.30 5.23
C GLY A 41 -14.32 6.89 4.67
N THR A 42 -14.84 6.77 3.46
CA THR A 42 -14.85 5.50 2.70
C THR A 42 -13.69 5.49 1.72
N PHE A 43 -12.84 4.48 1.85
CA PHE A 43 -11.66 4.24 1.02
C PHE A 43 -11.64 2.77 0.61
N TRP A 44 -10.67 2.39 -0.21
CA TRP A 44 -10.55 1.03 -0.71
C TRP A 44 -9.11 0.68 -1.04
N TYR A 45 -8.86 -0.61 -1.26
CA TYR A 45 -7.56 -1.10 -1.68
C TYR A 45 -7.73 -1.95 -2.93
N HIS A 46 -6.67 -1.99 -3.75
CA HIS A 46 -6.64 -2.82 -4.96
C HIS A 46 -5.20 -3.19 -5.32
N SER A 47 -5.05 -4.19 -6.20
CA SER A 47 -3.76 -4.56 -6.77
C SER A 47 -3.31 -3.58 -7.86
#